data_AF-A0A086N742-F1
#
_entry.id   AF-A0A086N742-F1
#
_cell.length_a   1.000
_cell.length_b   1.000
_cell.length_c   1.000
_cell.angle_alpha   90.00
_cell.angle_beta   90.00
_cell.angle_gamma   90.00
#
_symmetry.space_group_name_H-M   'P 1'
#
loop_
_entity.id
_entity.type
_entity.pdbx_description
1 polymer ?
#
loop_
_entity_poly.entity_id
_entity_poly.type
_entity_poly.pdbx_seq_one_letter_code
_entity_poly.pdbx_strand_id
1 'polypeptide(L)'
;MIGGLFWPTVLTYTFLAGERATAQVAECHRGAGRSPLECTGTWRTAGGDTGSGGIYGLSRSDAGRTVEVRVGPLGPYRPGLTAAALPVSLSLFWLVSFGALTVQLIRAGKRTRRLLAEPGAPGDLLIVTGKGAHTPDGRRSASVVTLPRPAPAAPGVKTTFWEVRDPAGQPMFRVEKRRAGKSVPELVVWDPSGVSGHIIRSTGKDSPGGYALLAFDGTPVGSVEPFAGTKWGAYEFRDDRGVIRARSACRMPEWVLRLGPATSPPFSRLALAFIIGQRRHR
;
A
#
# COMPACT_ATOMS: atom_id res chain seq x y z
N MET A 1 -9.32 -12.87 3.94
CA MET A 1 -9.67 -11.54 4.50
C MET A 1 -11.15 -11.39 4.89
N ILE A 2 -11.98 -12.44 4.89
CA ILE A 2 -13.40 -12.35 5.28
C ILE A 2 -13.57 -12.51 6.81
N GLY A 3 -12.68 -13.26 7.48
CA GLY A 3 -12.77 -13.50 8.92
C GLY A 3 -12.52 -12.28 9.83
N GLY A 4 -11.86 -11.23 9.35
CA GLY A 4 -11.50 -10.06 10.18
C GLY A 4 -12.68 -9.14 10.51
N LEU A 5 -13.70 -9.09 9.65
CA LEU A 5 -14.91 -8.28 9.86
C LEU A 5 -16.06 -9.08 10.49
N PHE A 6 -16.00 -10.41 10.43
CA PHE A 6 -17.04 -11.27 10.99
C PHE A 6 -17.20 -11.03 12.51
N TRP A 7 -16.11 -11.12 13.27
CA TRP A 7 -16.16 -11.00 14.73
C TRP A 7 -16.66 -9.63 15.21
N PRO A 8 -16.14 -8.49 14.70
CA PRO A 8 -16.65 -7.17 15.11
C PRO A 8 -18.11 -6.93 14.69
N THR A 9 -18.54 -7.42 13.53
CA THR A 9 -19.91 -7.26 13.04
C THR A 9 -20.89 -8.04 13.93
N VAL A 10 -20.57 -9.30 14.24
CA VAL A 10 -21.44 -10.12 15.09
C VAL A 10 -21.51 -9.56 16.51
N LEU A 11 -20.40 -9.12 17.09
CA LEU A 11 -20.43 -8.46 18.40
C LEU A 11 -21.29 -7.20 18.35
N THR A 12 -21.10 -6.33 17.35
CA THR A 12 -21.89 -5.10 17.19
C THR A 12 -23.38 -5.40 17.04
N TYR A 13 -23.75 -6.42 16.27
CA TYR A 13 -25.13 -6.90 16.17
C TYR A 13 -25.66 -7.35 17.53
N THR A 14 -24.93 -8.18 18.27
CA THR A 14 -25.34 -8.64 19.61
C THR A 14 -25.54 -7.46 20.57
N PHE A 15 -24.69 -6.42 20.48
CA PHE A 15 -24.84 -5.21 21.31
C PHE A 15 -26.09 -4.38 20.96
N LEU A 16 -26.34 -4.15 19.68
CA LEU A 16 -27.42 -3.27 19.23
C LEU A 16 -28.78 -3.98 19.18
N ALA A 17 -28.81 -5.15 18.55
CA ALA A 17 -30.00 -5.89 18.19
C ALA A 17 -30.15 -7.23 18.93
N GLY A 18 -29.15 -7.67 19.70
CA GLY A 18 -29.24 -8.90 20.47
C GLY A 18 -30.39 -8.85 21.48
N GLU A 19 -31.13 -9.95 21.59
CA GLU A 19 -32.28 -10.08 22.47
C GLU A 19 -31.82 -9.98 23.92
N ARG A 20 -32.55 -9.23 24.76
CA ARG A 20 -32.24 -9.14 26.18
C ARG A 20 -32.55 -10.47 26.86
N ALA A 21 -31.63 -10.92 27.70
CA ALA A 21 -31.80 -12.12 28.50
C ALA A 21 -31.20 -11.93 29.89
N THR A 22 -31.70 -12.73 30.81
CA THR A 22 -31.16 -12.81 32.17
C THR A 22 -30.41 -14.14 32.28
N ALA A 23 -29.12 -14.08 32.60
CA ALA A 23 -28.28 -15.26 32.74
C ALA A 23 -27.96 -15.54 34.20
N GLN A 24 -28.16 -16.79 34.62
CA GLN A 24 -27.65 -17.31 35.88
C GLN A 24 -26.29 -17.95 35.62
N VAL A 25 -25.24 -17.33 36.17
CA VAL A 25 -23.87 -17.82 36.01
C VAL A 25 -23.63 -18.92 37.03
N ALA A 26 -23.33 -20.13 36.55
CA ALA A 26 -23.01 -21.26 37.41
C ALA A 26 -21.57 -21.12 37.91
N GLU A 27 -20.61 -21.13 36.98
CA GLU A 27 -19.19 -21.18 37.29
C GLU A 27 -18.35 -20.40 36.28
N CYS A 28 -17.17 -19.94 36.69
CA CYS A 28 -16.22 -19.24 35.84
C CYS A 28 -14.82 -19.83 36.03
N HIS A 29 -14.29 -20.45 34.99
CA HIS A 29 -12.98 -21.10 35.00
C HIS A 29 -12.00 -20.34 34.11
N ARG A 30 -10.74 -20.27 34.53
CA ARG A 30 -9.65 -19.80 33.67
C ARG A 30 -8.86 -21.03 33.27
N GLY A 31 -8.78 -21.31 31.97
CA GLY A 31 -7.95 -22.41 31.47
C GLY A 31 -6.46 -22.20 31.81
N ALA A 32 -5.66 -23.25 31.69
CA ALA A 32 -4.22 -23.18 31.90
C ALA A 32 -3.55 -22.18 30.93
N GLY A 33 -2.63 -21.35 31.42
CA GLY A 33 -1.85 -20.41 30.60
C GLY A 33 -2.57 -19.09 30.28
N ARG A 34 -2.53 -18.67 29.01
CA ARG A 34 -3.11 -17.40 28.49
C ARG A 34 -4.57 -17.54 28.02
N SER A 35 -5.25 -18.63 28.37
CA SER A 35 -6.62 -18.88 27.93
C SER A 35 -7.59 -17.83 28.50
N PRO A 36 -8.57 -17.36 27.68
CA PRO A 36 -9.59 -16.43 28.15
C PRO A 36 -10.43 -17.05 29.28
N LEU A 37 -11.04 -16.20 30.10
CA LEU A 37 -11.98 -16.65 31.13
C LEU A 37 -13.23 -17.23 30.45
N GLU A 38 -13.62 -18.43 30.85
CA GLU A 38 -14.80 -19.11 30.35
C GLU A 38 -15.80 -19.25 31.51
N CYS A 39 -16.97 -18.63 31.35
CA CYS A 39 -18.05 -18.74 32.31
C CYS A 39 -19.18 -19.53 31.69
N THR A 40 -19.80 -20.43 32.46
CA THR A 40 -20.95 -21.22 32.01
C THR A 40 -22.17 -20.91 32.86
N GLY A 41 -23.35 -21.10 32.28
CA GLY A 41 -24.59 -20.84 32.98
C GLY A 41 -25.81 -21.16 32.14
N THR A 42 -26.97 -20.79 32.67
CA THR A 42 -28.25 -20.82 31.95
C THR A 42 -28.73 -19.40 31.73
N TRP A 43 -29.52 -19.17 30.70
CA TRP A 43 -30.15 -17.88 30.48
C TRP A 43 -31.58 -18.05 30.02
N ARG A 44 -32.37 -17.01 30.27
CA ARG A 44 -33.75 -16.90 29.79
C ARG A 44 -33.92 -15.59 29.04
N THR A 45 -34.37 -15.67 27.79
CA THR A 45 -34.64 -14.50 26.95
C THR A 45 -35.95 -13.82 27.37
N ALA A 46 -36.15 -12.59 26.92
CA ALA A 46 -37.39 -11.86 27.15
C ALA A 46 -38.60 -12.56 26.50
N GLY A 47 -38.41 -13.24 25.36
CA GLY A 47 -39.43 -14.09 24.72
C GLY A 47 -39.78 -15.35 25.52
N GLY A 48 -39.03 -15.67 26.58
CA GLY A 48 -39.28 -16.80 27.45
C GLY A 48 -38.45 -18.05 27.13
N ASP A 49 -37.68 -18.03 26.04
CA ASP A 49 -36.79 -19.12 25.65
C ASP A 49 -35.67 -19.30 26.67
N THR A 50 -35.25 -20.54 26.89
CA THR A 50 -34.17 -20.88 27.80
C THR A 50 -33.00 -21.52 27.04
N GLY A 51 -31.79 -21.22 27.48
CA GLY A 51 -30.56 -21.80 26.93
C GLY A 51 -29.54 -22.08 28.03
N SER A 52 -28.53 -22.88 27.70
CA SER A 52 -27.40 -23.20 28.58
C SER A 52 -26.10 -23.28 27.78
N GLY A 53 -24.97 -22.99 28.44
CA GLY A 53 -23.65 -22.99 27.80
C GLY A 53 -22.74 -21.85 28.26
N GLY A 54 -21.78 -21.50 27.42
CA GLY A 54 -20.80 -20.44 27.68
C GLY A 54 -21.41 -19.03 27.60
N ILE A 55 -21.05 -18.18 28.55
CA ILE A 55 -21.45 -16.77 28.63
C ILE A 55 -20.19 -15.90 28.55
N TYR A 56 -20.15 -15.04 27.54
CA TYR A 56 -18.99 -14.22 27.22
C TYR A 56 -19.05 -12.84 27.88
N GLY A 57 -17.90 -12.21 28.08
CA GLY A 57 -17.78 -10.85 28.62
C GLY A 57 -18.01 -10.74 30.13
N LEU A 58 -17.98 -11.88 30.84
CA LEU A 58 -18.09 -11.94 32.30
C LEU A 58 -16.74 -11.88 33.00
N SER A 59 -16.79 -11.61 34.30
CA SER A 59 -15.65 -11.62 35.22
C SER A 59 -15.83 -12.71 36.28
N ARG A 60 -14.75 -13.10 36.97
CA ARG A 60 -14.82 -14.13 38.02
C ARG A 60 -15.79 -13.77 39.16
N SER A 61 -15.99 -12.48 39.43
CA SER A 61 -16.94 -12.02 40.46
C SER A 61 -18.41 -12.20 40.09
N ASP A 62 -18.69 -12.60 38.86
CA ASP A 62 -20.06 -12.84 38.38
C ASP A 62 -20.51 -14.28 38.61
N ALA A 63 -19.63 -15.20 39.02
CA ALA A 63 -19.99 -16.58 39.34
C ALA A 63 -21.03 -16.63 40.47
N GLY A 64 -22.07 -17.46 40.29
CA GLY A 64 -23.19 -17.58 41.21
C GLY A 64 -24.21 -16.44 41.16
N ARG A 65 -24.02 -15.43 40.30
CA ARG A 65 -24.90 -14.26 40.20
C ARG A 65 -25.82 -14.34 38.99
N THR A 66 -26.96 -13.69 39.12
CA THR A 66 -27.83 -13.37 38.00
C THR A 66 -27.36 -12.07 37.35
N VAL A 67 -27.12 -12.08 36.03
CA VAL A 67 -26.62 -10.92 35.27
C VAL A 67 -27.43 -10.70 34.01
N GLU A 68 -27.60 -9.43 33.63
CA GLU A 68 -28.20 -9.08 32.33
C GLU A 68 -27.20 -9.31 31.20
N VAL A 69 -27.66 -9.98 30.14
CA VAL A 69 -26.88 -10.27 28.94
C VAL A 69 -27.71 -9.97 27.69
N ARG A 70 -27.04 -9.94 26.54
CA ARG A 70 -27.69 -9.96 25.24
C ARG A 70 -27.32 -11.23 24.49
N VAL A 71 -28.31 -11.90 23.93
CA VAL A 71 -28.12 -13.12 23.13
C VAL A 71 -28.00 -12.73 21.67
N GLY A 72 -26.90 -13.16 21.04
CA GLY A 72 -26.69 -13.01 19.61
C GLY A 72 -26.28 -14.34 18.96
N PRO A 73 -25.88 -14.31 17.67
CA PRO A 73 -25.58 -15.53 16.91
C PRO A 73 -24.46 -16.40 17.49
N LEU A 74 -23.62 -15.84 18.37
CA LEU A 74 -22.51 -16.54 19.04
C LEU A 74 -22.79 -16.84 20.51
N GLY A 75 -24.05 -16.67 20.96
CA GLY A 75 -24.47 -16.90 22.33
C GLY A 75 -24.59 -15.63 23.17
N PRO A 76 -24.83 -15.79 24.48
CA PRO A 76 -25.04 -14.69 25.42
C PRO A 76 -23.74 -13.94 25.72
N TYR A 77 -23.82 -12.61 25.67
CA TYR A 77 -22.71 -11.71 25.91
C TYR A 77 -23.14 -10.62 26.90
N ARG A 78 -22.36 -10.39 27.96
CA ARG A 78 -22.61 -9.27 28.88
C ARG A 78 -22.05 -7.97 28.30
N PRO A 79 -22.88 -6.96 28.03
CA PRO A 79 -22.38 -5.72 27.46
C PRO A 79 -21.67 -4.86 28.51
N GLY A 80 -20.34 -4.84 28.49
CA GLY A 80 -19.57 -3.78 29.15
C GLY A 80 -19.40 -2.59 28.21
N LEU A 81 -19.74 -1.36 28.63
CA LEU A 81 -19.50 -0.15 27.82
C LEU A 81 -18.04 -0.02 27.37
N THR A 82 -17.10 -0.39 28.24
CA THR A 82 -15.66 -0.45 27.93
C THR A 82 -15.29 -1.62 27.01
N ALA A 83 -16.00 -2.75 27.13
CA ALA A 83 -15.79 -3.93 26.28
C ALA A 83 -16.36 -3.76 24.86
N ALA A 84 -17.39 -2.93 24.68
CA ALA A 84 -17.99 -2.57 23.40
C ALA A 84 -17.19 -1.51 22.63
N ALA A 85 -16.50 -0.62 23.35
CA ALA A 85 -15.77 0.50 22.75
C ALA A 85 -14.66 0.04 21.79
N LEU A 86 -13.93 -1.02 22.15
CA LEU A 86 -12.83 -1.55 21.34
C LEU A 86 -13.30 -2.14 19.99
N PRO A 87 -14.26 -3.10 19.92
CA PRO A 87 -14.73 -3.66 18.66
C PRO A 87 -15.45 -2.63 17.78
N VAL A 88 -16.18 -1.68 18.36
CA VAL A 88 -16.83 -0.59 17.61
C VAL A 88 -15.77 0.35 17.02
N SER A 89 -14.77 0.75 17.80
CA SER A 89 -13.66 1.61 17.33
C SER A 89 -12.85 0.93 16.23
N LEU A 90 -12.57 -0.36 16.35
CA LEU A 90 -11.90 -1.15 15.31
C LEU A 90 -12.73 -1.21 14.03
N SER A 91 -14.04 -1.46 14.13
CA SER A 91 -14.94 -1.47 12.98
C SER A 91 -14.96 -0.12 12.27
N LEU A 92 -15.09 0.98 13.02
CA LEU A 92 -15.07 2.33 12.49
C LEU A 92 -13.71 2.66 11.84
N PHE A 93 -12.61 2.30 12.49
CA PHE A 93 -11.27 2.47 11.95
C PHE A 93 -11.09 1.75 10.61
N TRP A 94 -11.57 0.50 10.50
CA TRP A 94 -11.54 -0.26 9.26
C TRP A 94 -12.41 0.37 8.17
N LEU A 95 -13.63 0.79 8.50
CA LEU A 95 -14.53 1.47 7.57
C LEU A 95 -13.91 2.76 7.03
N VAL A 96 -13.36 3.61 7.90
CA VAL A 96 -12.70 4.87 7.51
C VAL A 96 -11.45 4.58 6.68
N SER A 97 -10.62 3.62 7.09
CA SER A 97 -9.40 3.25 6.36
C SER A 97 -9.70 2.68 4.97
N PHE A 98 -10.70 1.81 4.86
CA PHE A 98 -11.11 1.20 3.60
C PHE A 98 -11.80 2.21 2.69
N GLY A 99 -12.66 3.08 3.25
CA GLY A 99 -13.26 4.19 2.53
C GLY A 99 -12.20 5.14 1.96
N ALA A 100 -11.22 5.54 2.78
CA ALA A 100 -10.10 6.36 2.35
C ALA A 100 -9.27 5.67 1.25
N LEU A 101 -8.97 4.38 1.39
CA LEU A 101 -8.27 3.59 0.37
C LEU A 101 -9.06 3.54 -0.95
N THR A 102 -10.37 3.32 -0.87
CA THR A 102 -11.27 3.23 -2.04
C THR A 102 -11.31 4.56 -2.79
N VAL A 103 -11.47 5.68 -2.06
CA VAL A 103 -11.41 7.03 -2.64
C VAL A 103 -10.05 7.28 -3.29
N GLN A 104 -8.94 6.85 -2.67
CA GLN A 104 -7.61 6.97 -3.27
C GLN A 104 -7.49 6.16 -4.57
N LEU A 105 -7.99 4.93 -4.61
CA LEU A 105 -7.98 4.08 -5.81
C LEU A 105 -8.84 4.68 -6.94
N ILE A 106 -10.02 5.22 -6.63
CA ILE A 106 -10.89 5.88 -7.62
C ILE A 106 -10.20 7.13 -8.17
N ARG A 107 -9.60 7.95 -7.30
CA ARG A 107 -8.86 9.16 -7.72
C ARG A 107 -7.65 8.79 -8.59
N ALA A 108 -6.90 7.75 -8.22
CA ALA A 108 -5.79 7.23 -9.03
C ALA A 108 -6.29 6.78 -10.42
N GLY A 109 -7.37 6.00 -10.48
CA GLY A 109 -7.98 5.55 -11.73
C GLY A 109 -8.45 6.71 -12.63
N LYS A 110 -9.08 7.74 -12.06
CA LYS A 110 -9.46 8.95 -12.81
C LYS A 110 -8.25 9.66 -13.43
N ARG A 111 -7.12 9.75 -12.70
CA ARG A 111 -5.88 10.35 -13.22
C ARG A 111 -5.27 9.52 -14.34
N THR A 112 -5.19 8.20 -14.17
CA THR A 112 -4.71 7.33 -15.23
C THR A 112 -5.57 7.45 -16.48
N ARG A 113 -6.91 7.47 -16.34
CA ARG A 113 -7.80 7.69 -17.49
C ARG A 113 -7.55 9.01 -18.20
N ARG A 114 -7.29 10.10 -17.47
CA ARG A 114 -6.92 11.40 -18.06
C ARG A 114 -5.61 11.30 -18.85
N LEU A 115 -4.57 10.71 -18.28
CA LEU A 115 -3.29 10.50 -18.99
C LEU A 115 -3.44 9.61 -20.22
N LEU A 116 -4.33 8.62 -20.18
CA LEU A 116 -4.62 7.76 -21.34
C LEU A 116 -5.43 8.49 -22.42
N ALA A 117 -6.30 9.43 -22.03
CA ALA A 117 -7.20 10.13 -22.94
C ALA A 117 -6.57 11.38 -23.59
N GLU A 118 -5.46 11.89 -23.08
CA GLU A 118 -4.74 13.00 -23.71
C GLU A 118 -4.25 12.58 -25.13
N PRO A 119 -4.39 13.42 -26.17
CA PRO A 119 -3.89 13.13 -27.52
C PRO A 119 -2.36 13.22 -27.58
N GLY A 120 -1.69 12.24 -28.21
CA GLY A 120 -0.22 12.14 -28.27
C GLY A 120 0.24 11.26 -29.43
N ALA A 121 1.54 11.28 -29.73
CA ALA A 121 2.09 10.47 -30.83
C ALA A 121 2.17 8.99 -30.42
N PRO A 122 2.09 8.05 -31.38
CA PRO A 122 2.37 6.65 -31.13
C PRO A 122 3.76 6.47 -30.49
N GLY A 123 3.82 5.82 -29.33
CA GLY A 123 5.07 5.62 -28.57
C GLY A 123 5.27 6.55 -27.37
N ASP A 124 4.47 7.63 -27.25
CA ASP A 124 4.55 8.54 -26.11
C ASP A 124 3.91 7.96 -24.84
N LEU A 125 3.10 6.92 -24.97
CA LEU A 125 2.36 6.31 -23.87
C LEU A 125 2.85 4.89 -23.60
N LEU A 126 3.28 4.65 -22.36
CA LEU A 126 3.83 3.37 -21.91
C LEU A 126 3.13 2.90 -20.63
N ILE A 127 2.77 1.62 -20.60
CA ILE A 127 2.37 0.89 -19.40
C ILE A 127 3.62 0.23 -18.82
N VAL A 128 4.03 0.69 -17.65
CA VAL A 128 5.27 0.29 -16.98
C VAL A 128 4.97 -0.61 -15.80
N THR A 129 5.71 -1.71 -15.72
CA THR A 129 5.66 -2.72 -14.65
C THR A 129 7.06 -2.93 -14.07
N GLY A 130 7.18 -3.74 -13.01
CA GLY A 130 8.49 -4.12 -12.48
C GLY A 130 9.34 -4.98 -13.44
N LYS A 131 8.72 -5.51 -14.51
CA LYS A 131 9.36 -6.39 -15.51
C LYS A 131 9.74 -5.67 -16.81
N GLY A 132 9.29 -4.43 -17.01
CA GLY A 132 9.48 -3.71 -18.28
C GLY A 132 8.36 -2.74 -18.59
N ALA A 133 8.35 -2.27 -19.83
CA ALA A 133 7.35 -1.35 -20.36
C ALA A 133 6.74 -1.93 -21.64
N HIS A 134 5.46 -1.70 -21.84
CA HIS A 134 4.75 -2.03 -23.08
C HIS A 134 3.85 -0.87 -23.48
N THR A 135 3.51 -0.82 -24.74
CA THR A 135 2.54 0.12 -25.30
C THR A 135 1.12 -0.32 -24.94
N PRO A 136 0.10 0.56 -25.06
CA PRO A 136 -1.29 0.22 -24.73
C PRO A 136 -1.88 -0.91 -25.58
N ASP A 137 -1.38 -1.14 -26.79
CA ASP A 137 -1.74 -2.27 -27.66
C ASP A 137 -0.99 -3.57 -27.30
N GLY A 138 -0.20 -3.56 -26.23
CA GLY A 138 0.49 -4.74 -25.69
C GLY A 138 1.87 -5.00 -26.28
N ARG A 139 2.34 -4.22 -27.27
CA ARG A 139 3.68 -4.42 -27.82
C ARG A 139 4.73 -4.05 -26.79
N ARG A 140 5.69 -4.96 -26.59
CA ARG A 140 6.82 -4.71 -25.68
C ARG A 140 7.63 -3.52 -26.18
N SER A 141 7.86 -2.56 -25.28
CA SER A 141 8.71 -1.39 -25.53
C SER A 141 10.05 -1.52 -24.80
N ALA A 142 10.06 -2.12 -23.60
CA ALA A 142 11.27 -2.42 -22.87
C ALA A 142 11.11 -3.64 -21.96
N SER A 143 12.21 -4.31 -21.62
CA SER A 143 12.27 -5.40 -20.65
C SER A 143 13.33 -5.15 -19.59
N VAL A 144 13.12 -5.67 -18.38
CA VAL A 144 14.04 -5.51 -17.25
C VAL A 144 14.73 -6.83 -16.95
N VAL A 145 16.06 -6.82 -16.92
CA VAL A 145 16.90 -7.95 -16.53
C VAL A 145 17.61 -7.59 -15.24
N THR A 146 17.42 -8.39 -14.18
CA THR A 146 18.19 -8.21 -12.94
C THR A 146 19.61 -8.69 -13.18
N LEU A 147 20.60 -7.87 -12.85
CA LEU A 147 22.00 -8.23 -12.99
C LEU A 147 22.55 -8.76 -11.65
N PRO A 148 23.50 -9.70 -11.69
CA PRO A 148 24.22 -10.13 -10.50
C PRO A 148 24.97 -8.95 -9.87
N ARG A 149 25.18 -9.02 -8.56
CA ARG A 149 25.87 -7.98 -7.80
C ARG A 149 27.38 -8.01 -8.16
N PRO A 150 27.99 -6.92 -8.62
CA PRO A 150 29.44 -6.83 -8.71
C PRO A 150 30.05 -6.86 -7.30
N ALA A 151 31.15 -7.60 -7.14
CA ALA A 151 31.86 -7.77 -5.86
C ALA A 151 33.12 -6.88 -5.81
N PRO A 152 33.52 -6.35 -4.63
CA PRO A 152 32.81 -6.35 -3.35
C PRO A 152 31.99 -5.07 -3.16
N ALA A 153 30.89 -5.17 -2.41
CA ALA A 153 30.07 -4.01 -2.08
C ALA A 153 30.61 -3.27 -0.86
N ALA A 154 30.50 -1.94 -0.87
CA ALA A 154 30.80 -1.11 0.30
C ALA A 154 30.00 -1.60 1.54
N PRO A 155 30.64 -1.72 2.72
CA PRO A 155 29.97 -2.11 3.94
C PRO A 155 28.77 -1.20 4.25
N GLY A 156 27.63 -1.78 4.64
CA GLY A 156 26.44 -1.01 5.05
C GLY A 156 25.55 -0.47 3.91
N VAL A 157 25.95 -0.61 2.63
CA VAL A 157 25.15 -0.20 1.48
C VAL A 157 24.54 -1.41 0.77
N LYS A 158 23.21 -1.45 0.72
CA LYS A 158 22.48 -2.43 -0.12
C LYS A 158 22.41 -1.90 -1.54
N THR A 159 22.97 -2.66 -2.48
CA THR A 159 23.02 -2.33 -3.90
C THR A 159 22.23 -3.35 -4.71
N THR A 160 21.38 -2.90 -5.63
CA THR A 160 20.68 -3.77 -6.58
C THR A 160 20.89 -3.25 -7.99
N PHE A 161 21.23 -4.14 -8.92
CA PHE A 161 21.53 -3.80 -10.30
C PHE A 161 20.47 -4.38 -11.24
N TRP A 162 20.07 -3.61 -12.23
CA TRP A 162 19.29 -4.12 -13.34
C TRP A 162 19.61 -3.37 -14.62
N GLU A 163 19.35 -4.04 -15.73
CA GLU A 163 19.47 -3.49 -17.06
C GLU A 163 18.07 -3.39 -17.67
N VAL A 164 17.83 -2.31 -18.40
CA VAL A 164 16.64 -2.17 -19.23
C VAL A 164 17.05 -2.36 -20.67
N ARG A 165 16.36 -3.25 -21.37
CA ARG A 165 16.62 -3.62 -22.76
C ARG A 165 15.45 -3.22 -23.65
N ASP A 166 15.76 -2.86 -24.88
CA ASP A 166 14.77 -2.55 -25.91
C ASP A 166 14.06 -3.84 -26.41
N PRO A 167 13.13 -3.75 -27.37
CA PRO A 167 12.44 -4.92 -27.89
C PRO A 167 13.36 -5.89 -28.67
N ALA A 168 14.47 -5.39 -29.21
CA ALA A 168 15.49 -6.20 -29.88
C ALA A 168 16.46 -6.88 -28.89
N GLY A 169 16.34 -6.59 -27.58
CA GLY A 169 17.18 -7.14 -26.53
C GLY A 169 18.48 -6.36 -26.30
N GLN A 170 18.66 -5.21 -26.96
CA GLN A 170 19.83 -4.35 -26.78
C GLN A 170 19.72 -3.52 -25.50
N PRO A 171 20.84 -3.28 -24.78
CA PRO A 171 20.81 -2.49 -23.55
C PRO A 171 20.46 -1.02 -23.85
N MET A 172 19.42 -0.51 -23.20
CA MET A 172 19.03 0.91 -23.27
C MET A 172 19.67 1.75 -22.17
N PHE A 173 19.82 1.17 -20.98
CA PHE A 173 20.49 1.76 -19.83
C PHE A 173 20.60 0.72 -18.71
N ARG A 174 21.53 0.97 -17.77
CA ARG A 174 21.68 0.19 -16.54
C ARG A 174 21.35 1.05 -15.33
N VAL A 175 20.81 0.43 -14.30
CA VAL A 175 20.46 1.11 -13.06
C VAL A 175 21.10 0.39 -11.90
N GLU A 176 21.78 1.18 -11.08
CA GLU A 176 22.23 0.79 -9.76
C GLU A 176 21.37 1.51 -8.72
N LYS A 177 20.69 0.74 -7.89
CA LYS A 177 19.93 1.25 -6.74
C LYS A 177 20.77 1.11 -5.49
N ARG A 178 21.13 2.24 -4.88
CA ARG A 178 21.94 2.32 -3.67
C ARG A 178 21.07 2.68 -2.47
N ARG A 179 21.17 1.92 -1.38
CA ARG A 179 20.45 2.21 -0.14
C ARG A 179 21.37 2.08 1.08
N ALA A 180 21.52 3.16 1.83
CA ALA A 180 22.25 3.18 3.09
C ALA A 180 21.28 3.12 4.27
N GLY A 181 21.29 2.02 5.03
CA GLY A 181 20.40 1.84 6.18
C GLY A 181 18.91 2.02 5.86
N LYS A 182 18.24 2.94 6.56
CA LYS A 182 16.81 3.27 6.38
C LYS A 182 16.54 4.39 5.37
N SER A 183 17.57 4.93 4.69
CA SER A 183 17.41 6.03 3.76
C SER A 183 16.51 5.66 2.57
N VAL A 184 15.93 6.69 1.95
CA VAL A 184 15.37 6.58 0.59
C VAL A 184 16.53 6.21 -0.34
N PRO A 185 16.38 5.22 -1.22
CA PRO A 185 17.46 4.83 -2.11
C PRO A 185 17.68 5.88 -3.19
N GLU A 186 18.93 5.94 -3.62
CA GLU A 186 19.38 6.66 -4.79
C GLU A 186 19.39 5.70 -5.99
N LEU A 187 19.04 6.20 -7.18
CA LEU A 187 19.18 5.46 -8.43
C LEU A 187 20.27 6.11 -9.27
N VAL A 188 21.26 5.33 -9.68
CA VAL A 188 22.31 5.74 -10.60
C VAL A 188 22.01 5.09 -11.94
N VAL A 189 21.71 5.90 -12.95
CA VAL A 189 21.26 5.48 -14.28
C VAL A 189 22.39 5.71 -15.27
N TRP A 190 22.99 4.63 -15.74
CA TRP A 190 24.08 4.63 -16.71
C TRP A 190 23.51 4.48 -18.12
N ASP A 191 24.08 5.20 -19.08
CA ASP A 191 23.82 4.96 -20.49
C ASP A 191 24.24 3.52 -20.91
N PRO A 192 23.91 3.07 -22.13
CA PRO A 192 24.32 1.74 -22.62
C PRO A 192 25.83 1.51 -22.62
N SER A 193 26.63 2.55 -22.86
CA SER A 193 28.09 2.48 -22.93
C SER A 193 28.73 2.37 -21.55
N GLY A 194 28.04 2.82 -20.51
CA GLY A 194 28.56 2.95 -19.16
C GLY A 194 29.45 4.18 -18.93
N VAL A 195 29.66 5.02 -19.94
CA VAL A 195 30.56 6.20 -19.86
C VAL A 195 29.85 7.38 -19.21
N SER A 196 28.58 7.62 -19.53
CA SER A 196 27.80 8.70 -18.96
C SER A 196 26.57 8.20 -18.22
N GLY A 197 25.99 9.07 -17.40
CA GLY A 197 24.80 8.75 -16.65
C GLY A 197 24.36 9.86 -15.72
N HIS A 198 23.33 9.53 -14.94
CA HIS A 198 22.56 10.46 -14.14
C HIS A 198 22.22 9.83 -12.80
N ILE A 199 21.88 10.68 -11.82
CA ILE A 199 21.51 10.30 -10.48
C ILE A 199 20.09 10.79 -10.21
N ILE A 200 19.24 9.90 -9.69
CA ILE A 200 17.93 10.25 -9.15
C ILE A 200 18.01 10.14 -7.63
N ARG A 201 17.96 11.30 -6.98
CA ARG A 201 18.13 11.43 -5.52
C ARG A 201 16.90 12.05 -4.91
N SER A 202 16.44 11.52 -3.78
CA SER A 202 15.33 12.15 -3.05
C SER A 202 15.76 13.50 -2.49
N THR A 203 14.90 14.51 -2.63
CA THR A 203 15.12 15.87 -2.10
C THR A 203 14.87 15.98 -0.60
N GLY A 204 14.57 14.87 0.08
CA GLY A 204 14.45 14.84 1.54
C GLY A 204 13.16 15.46 2.07
N LYS A 205 13.25 16.08 3.26
CA LYS A 205 12.07 16.57 4.01
C LYS A 205 11.43 17.80 3.38
N ASP A 206 12.19 18.60 2.63
CA ASP A 206 11.74 19.89 2.08
C ASP A 206 10.82 19.74 0.87
N SER A 207 10.82 18.56 0.24
CA SER A 207 9.83 18.18 -0.77
C SER A 207 9.46 16.70 -0.58
N PRO A 208 8.44 16.41 0.26
CA PRO A 208 8.03 15.04 0.58
C PRO A 208 7.59 14.29 -0.70
N GLY A 209 8.41 13.33 -1.13
CA GLY A 209 8.16 12.55 -2.36
C GLY A 209 8.76 13.15 -3.63
N GLY A 210 9.49 14.26 -3.52
CA GLY A 210 10.27 14.86 -4.61
C GLY A 210 11.64 14.18 -4.80
N TYR A 211 12.14 14.28 -6.03
CA TYR A 211 13.46 13.81 -6.41
C TYR A 211 14.15 14.82 -7.34
N ALA A 212 15.45 15.00 -7.17
CA ALA A 212 16.30 15.73 -8.08
C ALA A 212 16.86 14.76 -9.13
N LEU A 213 16.89 15.22 -10.38
CA LEU A 213 17.59 14.57 -11.48
C LEU A 213 18.91 15.31 -11.66
N LEU A 214 20.02 14.61 -11.46
CA LEU A 214 21.36 15.18 -11.48
C LEU A 214 22.20 14.48 -12.55
N ALA A 215 23.11 15.20 -13.20
CA ALA A 215 24.24 14.60 -13.88
C ALA A 215 25.27 14.05 -12.86
N PHE A 216 26.26 13.28 -13.31
CA PHE A 216 27.26 12.69 -12.41
C PHE A 216 28.19 13.69 -11.73
N ASP A 217 28.39 14.86 -12.33
CA ASP A 217 29.08 16.00 -11.71
C ASP A 217 28.25 16.69 -10.63
N GLY A 218 26.98 16.29 -10.44
CA GLY A 218 26.04 16.88 -9.50
C GLY A 218 25.21 18.03 -10.07
N THR A 219 25.42 18.40 -11.35
CA THR A 219 24.67 19.47 -12.01
C THR A 219 23.19 19.07 -12.11
N PRO A 220 22.24 19.93 -11.69
CA PRO A 220 20.82 19.63 -11.83
C PRO A 220 20.40 19.65 -13.29
N VAL A 221 19.75 18.58 -13.74
CA VAL A 221 19.20 18.46 -15.10
C VAL A 221 17.66 18.43 -15.11
N GLY A 222 17.05 18.40 -13.93
CA GLY A 222 15.60 18.42 -13.77
C GLY A 222 15.12 17.94 -12.41
N SER A 223 13.80 17.74 -12.30
CA SER A 223 13.16 17.25 -11.08
C SER A 223 12.05 16.24 -11.39
N VAL A 224 11.73 15.43 -10.37
CA VAL A 224 10.54 14.58 -10.33
C VAL A 224 9.73 14.99 -9.12
N GLU A 225 8.52 15.46 -9.35
CA GLU A 225 7.65 15.96 -8.29
C GLU A 225 6.33 15.20 -8.29
N PRO A 226 5.73 14.94 -7.11
CA PRO A 226 4.39 14.40 -7.07
C PRO A 226 3.41 15.41 -7.67
N PHE A 227 2.35 14.93 -8.32
CA PHE A 227 1.28 15.82 -8.79
C PHE A 227 0.73 16.66 -7.64
N ALA A 228 0.35 17.91 -7.93
CA ALA A 228 -0.29 18.79 -6.95
C ALA A 228 -1.48 18.09 -6.28
N GLY A 229 -1.53 18.14 -4.94
CA GLY A 229 -2.54 17.46 -4.12
C GLY A 229 -2.33 15.95 -3.99
N THR A 230 -1.14 15.43 -4.31
CA THR A 230 -0.78 14.02 -4.16
C THR A 230 0.51 13.87 -3.37
N LYS A 231 0.59 12.86 -2.52
CA LYS A 231 1.82 12.54 -1.77
C LYS A 231 2.63 11.41 -2.44
N TRP A 232 1.99 10.61 -3.28
CA TRP A 232 2.59 9.48 -3.98
C TRP A 232 1.66 9.02 -5.11
N GLY A 233 2.18 8.19 -6.02
CA GLY A 233 1.36 7.49 -7.00
C GLY A 233 1.04 8.28 -8.27
N ALA A 234 1.51 9.52 -8.41
CA ALA A 234 1.51 10.26 -9.65
C ALA A 234 2.65 11.28 -9.63
N TYR A 235 3.45 11.34 -10.70
CA TYR A 235 4.63 12.21 -10.76
C TYR A 235 4.72 12.98 -12.07
N GLU A 236 5.18 14.22 -11.99
CA GLU A 236 5.60 15.04 -13.11
C GLU A 236 7.12 15.09 -13.15
N PHE A 237 7.67 14.92 -14.35
CA PHE A 237 9.09 15.03 -14.59
C PHE A 237 9.33 16.33 -15.34
N ARG A 238 10.14 17.22 -14.77
CA ARG A 238 10.46 18.53 -15.31
C ARG A 238 11.93 18.59 -15.68
N ASP A 239 12.26 19.28 -16.76
CA ASP A 239 13.64 19.61 -17.09
C ASP A 239 14.17 20.75 -16.19
N ASP A 240 15.42 21.14 -16.41
CA ASP A 240 16.11 22.24 -15.73
C ASP A 240 15.40 23.60 -15.87
N ARG A 241 14.58 23.77 -16.91
CA ARG A 241 13.75 24.97 -17.15
C ARG A 241 12.36 24.87 -16.52
N GLY A 242 12.06 23.77 -15.82
CA GLY A 242 10.74 23.53 -15.23
C GLY A 242 9.68 23.06 -16.21
N VAL A 243 10.03 22.78 -17.48
CA VAL A 243 9.07 22.31 -18.49
C VAL A 243 8.77 20.84 -18.24
N ILE A 244 7.48 20.50 -18.19
CA ILE A 244 7.03 19.12 -18.02
C ILE A 244 7.38 18.31 -19.27
N ARG A 245 8.27 17.33 -19.11
CA ARG A 245 8.70 16.40 -20.16
C ARG A 245 8.09 15.02 -20.03
N ALA A 246 7.63 14.62 -18.84
CA ALA A 246 6.87 13.38 -18.70
C ALA A 246 5.90 13.45 -17.52
N ARG A 247 4.86 12.61 -17.57
CA ARG A 247 3.88 12.44 -16.49
C ARG A 247 3.68 10.96 -16.23
N SER A 248 3.46 10.60 -14.98
CA SER A 248 3.16 9.23 -14.59
C SER A 248 2.02 9.15 -13.59
N ALA A 249 1.25 8.06 -13.65
CA ALA A 249 0.25 7.75 -12.64
C ALA A 249 0.20 6.23 -12.37
N CYS A 250 0.10 5.88 -11.11
CA CYS A 250 -0.03 4.50 -10.65
C CYS A 250 -1.47 4.02 -10.87
N ARG A 251 -1.61 2.90 -11.58
CA ARG A 251 -2.83 2.11 -11.69
C ARG A 251 -2.48 0.70 -11.23
N MET A 252 -2.47 0.48 -9.91
CA MET A 252 -2.01 -0.79 -9.31
C MET A 252 -2.54 -2.03 -10.08
N PRO A 253 -1.67 -2.99 -10.48
CA PRO A 253 -0.23 -3.10 -10.23
C PRO A 253 0.68 -2.45 -11.30
N GLU A 254 0.14 -1.61 -12.17
CA GLU A 254 0.82 -0.97 -13.29
C GLU A 254 1.06 0.52 -13.02
N TRP A 255 1.89 1.12 -13.85
CA TRP A 255 2.02 2.58 -13.97
C TRP A 255 1.77 2.94 -15.42
N VAL A 256 1.12 4.07 -15.64
CA VAL A 256 1.07 4.70 -16.94
C VAL A 256 2.10 5.82 -16.94
N LEU A 257 3.03 5.77 -17.87
CA LEU A 257 4.03 6.79 -18.15
C LEU A 257 3.71 7.42 -19.50
N ARG A 258 3.61 8.73 -19.52
CA ARG A 258 3.41 9.53 -20.71
C ARG A 258 4.60 10.45 -20.91
N LEU A 259 5.26 10.33 -22.05
CA LEU A 259 6.33 11.21 -22.49
C LEU A 259 5.72 12.41 -23.20
N GLY A 260 6.28 13.59 -23.00
CA GLY A 260 5.87 14.81 -23.66
C GLY A 260 6.49 14.94 -25.05
N PRO A 261 5.94 15.82 -25.91
CA PRO A 261 6.55 16.13 -27.19
C PRO A 261 7.96 16.71 -26.95
N ALA A 262 8.93 16.24 -27.73
CA ALA A 262 10.35 16.59 -27.59
C ALA A 262 11.01 16.13 -26.26
N THR A 263 10.55 15.02 -25.67
CA THR A 263 11.30 14.36 -24.60
C THR A 263 12.63 13.84 -25.14
N SER A 264 13.74 14.30 -24.58
CA SER A 264 15.06 13.82 -25.00
C SER A 264 15.28 12.35 -24.56
N PRO A 265 16.08 11.57 -25.30
CA PRO A 265 16.36 10.17 -24.93
C PRO A 265 16.90 9.99 -23.49
N PRO A 266 17.79 10.84 -22.95
CA PRO A 266 18.21 10.73 -21.55
C PRO A 266 17.03 10.86 -20.57
N PHE A 267 16.10 11.77 -20.86
CA PHE A 267 14.99 12.06 -19.97
C PHE A 267 13.93 10.95 -19.97
N SER A 268 13.66 10.32 -21.13
CA SER A 268 12.79 9.15 -21.20
C SER A 268 13.36 7.95 -20.43
N ARG A 269 14.69 7.74 -20.49
CA ARG A 269 15.40 6.72 -19.70
C ARG A 269 15.27 6.99 -18.20
N LEU A 270 15.48 8.23 -17.77
CA LEU A 270 15.31 8.64 -16.36
C LEU A 270 13.89 8.39 -15.86
N ALA A 271 12.88 8.75 -16.65
CA ALA A 271 11.48 8.51 -16.30
C ALA A 271 11.16 7.01 -16.16
N LEU A 272 11.61 6.19 -17.11
CA LEU A 272 11.47 4.74 -17.04
C LEU A 272 12.20 4.14 -15.83
N ALA A 273 13.46 4.52 -15.61
CA ALA A 273 14.28 4.03 -14.50
C ALA A 273 13.62 4.32 -13.14
N PHE A 274 13.10 5.53 -12.97
CA PHE A 274 12.39 5.94 -11.76
C PHE A 274 11.16 5.06 -11.50
N ILE A 275 10.26 4.93 -12.49
CA ILE A 275 8.99 4.21 -12.32
C ILE A 275 9.23 2.71 -12.06
N ILE A 276 10.18 2.09 -12.75
CA ILE A 276 10.59 0.70 -12.49
C ILE A 276 11.19 0.57 -11.07
N GLY A 277 12.04 1.52 -10.67
CA GLY A 277 12.69 1.57 -9.36
C GLY A 277 11.70 1.69 -8.17
N GLN A 278 10.60 2.44 -8.36
CA GLN A 278 9.51 2.58 -7.40
C GLN A 278 8.75 1.27 -7.18
N ARG A 279 8.62 0.43 -8.22
CA ARG A 279 7.99 -0.90 -8.11
C ARG A 279 8.88 -1.91 -7.40
N ARG A 280 10.19 -1.85 -7.63
CA ARG A 280 11.19 -2.71 -6.97
C ARG A 280 11.49 -2.31 -5.52
N HIS A 281 10.60 -1.55 -4.90
CA HIS A 281 10.74 -1.04 -3.54
C HIS A 281 9.78 -1.72 -2.54
N ARG A 282 8.82 -2.48 -3.05
CA ARG A 282 7.88 -3.33 -2.31
C ARG A 282 8.23 -4.78 -2.55
#